data_AF-A0A8H9IG52-F1
#
_entry.id   AF-A0A8H9IG52-F1
#
_cell.length_a   1.000
_cell.length_b   1.000
_cell.length_c   1.000
_cell.angle_alpha   90.00
_cell.angle_beta   90.00
_cell.angle_gamma   90.00
#
_symmetry.space_group_name_H-M   'P 1'
#
loop_
_entity.id
_entity.type
_entity.pdbx_description
1 polymer ?
#
loop_
_entity_poly.entity_id
_entity_poly.type
_entity_poly.pdbx_seq_one_letter_code
_entity_poly.pdbx_strand_id
1 'polypeptide(L)'
;MPGYLYLKDKLDDDEGLRSIFKRCIFVSDEKLRKHFTKQLGKPLTSVYNMSKPRRILLAMTMLMAQGNSKRGAEKSYDLNRKINNSFRLKKRLNKKTFKPFVALLNTDRIIRQYIEQPQFQRLVDKHAYELTFLTGAIETARKYGKFFTSHNYWIKYFERDLWFSFHQTESPTCWVETSAVRGHYLWEEKTEISLEEAQVDTTILGLKTFMTITENWIYQKEYLS
;
A
#
# COMPACT_ATOMS: atom_id res chain seq x y z
N MET A 1 -4.87 -22.77 -6.50
CA MET A 1 -5.52 -21.65 -7.22
C MET A 1 -5.14 -20.35 -6.53
N PRO A 2 -4.76 -19.28 -7.26
CA PRO A 2 -4.51 -17.98 -6.67
C PRO A 2 -5.87 -17.29 -6.45
N GLY A 3 -6.41 -17.41 -5.24
CA GLY A 3 -7.69 -16.81 -4.88
C GLY A 3 -7.95 -16.95 -3.39
N TYR A 4 -8.66 -15.99 -2.82
CA TYR A 4 -9.09 -16.01 -1.41
C TYR A 4 -10.22 -17.01 -1.17
N LEU A 5 -10.90 -17.40 -2.24
CA LEU A 5 -12.13 -18.15 -2.25
C LEU A 5 -12.09 -19.22 -3.33
N TYR A 6 -12.85 -20.29 -3.14
CA TYR A 6 -13.24 -21.18 -4.22
C TYR A 6 -14.77 -21.31 -4.25
N LEU A 7 -15.30 -21.56 -5.44
CA LEU A 7 -16.71 -21.84 -5.63
C LEU A 7 -16.94 -23.32 -5.32
N LYS A 8 -17.90 -23.61 -4.44
CA LYS A 8 -18.42 -24.95 -4.26
C LYS A 8 -19.57 -25.15 -5.24
N ASP A 9 -19.39 -26.05 -6.20
CA ASP A 9 -20.32 -26.27 -7.31
C ASP A 9 -21.72 -26.70 -6.85
N LYS A 10 -21.80 -27.36 -5.70
CA LYS A 10 -23.05 -27.84 -5.08
C LYS A 10 -23.04 -27.47 -3.61
N LEU A 11 -23.73 -26.39 -3.27
CA LEU A 11 -24.24 -26.19 -1.92
C LEU A 11 -25.73 -26.43 -2.03
N ASP A 12 -26.14 -27.59 -1.54
CA ASP A 12 -27.51 -27.79 -1.10
C ASP A 12 -27.61 -26.92 0.16
N ASP A 13 -28.51 -25.93 0.15
CA ASP A 13 -28.90 -25.28 1.40
C ASP A 13 -29.58 -26.31 2.32
N ASP A 14 -29.85 -25.96 3.57
CA ASP A 14 -30.53 -26.87 4.52
C ASP A 14 -31.90 -27.39 3.99
N GLU A 15 -32.42 -26.80 2.90
CA GLU A 15 -33.68 -27.14 2.21
C GLU A 15 -33.47 -27.89 0.87
N GLY A 16 -32.23 -28.19 0.47
CA GLY A 16 -31.93 -28.93 -0.77
C GLY A 16 -32.07 -28.12 -2.06
N LEU A 17 -32.22 -26.80 -1.97
CA LEU A 17 -32.33 -25.87 -3.10
C LEU A 17 -30.94 -25.40 -3.55
N ARG A 18 -30.79 -25.27 -4.88
CA ARG A 18 -29.57 -24.77 -5.50
C ARG A 18 -29.50 -23.25 -5.38
N SER A 19 -29.01 -22.73 -4.25
CA SER A 19 -28.80 -21.28 -4.13
C SER A 19 -27.65 -20.81 -5.02
N ILE A 20 -27.84 -19.81 -5.88
CA ILE A 20 -26.75 -19.20 -6.69
C ILE A 20 -25.81 -18.38 -5.79
N PHE A 21 -26.34 -17.86 -4.69
CA PHE A 21 -25.61 -17.13 -3.65
C PHE A 21 -25.05 -18.09 -2.59
N LYS A 22 -24.14 -17.61 -1.74
CA LYS A 22 -23.56 -18.41 -0.64
C LYS A 22 -22.67 -19.59 -1.05
N ARG A 23 -22.19 -19.61 -2.31
CA ARG A 23 -21.34 -20.70 -2.86
C ARG A 23 -19.85 -20.53 -2.62
N CYS A 24 -19.41 -19.37 -2.14
CA CYS A 24 -18.00 -19.09 -1.94
C CYS A 24 -17.55 -19.64 -0.59
N ILE A 25 -16.41 -20.34 -0.59
CA ILE A 25 -15.76 -20.83 0.62
C ILE A 25 -14.37 -20.22 0.71
N PHE A 26 -13.99 -19.73 1.90
CA PHE A 26 -12.64 -19.27 2.15
C PHE A 26 -11.63 -20.40 2.05
N VAL A 27 -10.48 -20.09 1.46
CA VAL A 27 -9.29 -20.93 1.68
C VAL A 27 -8.93 -20.92 3.17
N SER A 28 -8.27 -21.97 3.64
CA SER A 28 -7.81 -22.08 5.03
C SER A 28 -7.10 -20.82 5.53
N ASP A 29 -7.29 -20.47 6.80
CA ASP A 29 -6.71 -19.26 7.40
C ASP A 29 -5.19 -19.18 7.24
N GLU A 30 -4.48 -20.31 7.28
CA GLU A 30 -3.04 -20.36 7.01
C GLU A 30 -2.68 -19.86 5.60
N LYS A 31 -3.49 -20.21 4.60
CA LYS A 31 -3.31 -19.75 3.21
C LYS A 31 -3.62 -18.27 3.08
N LEU A 32 -4.66 -17.79 3.77
CA LEU A 32 -4.99 -16.36 3.82
C LEU A 32 -3.85 -15.57 4.48
N ARG A 33 -3.35 -16.03 5.63
CA ARG A 33 -2.18 -15.46 6.33
C ARG A 33 -0.99 -15.37 5.38
N LYS A 34 -0.60 -16.48 4.76
CA LYS A 34 0.50 -16.54 3.79
C LYS A 34 0.31 -15.57 2.63
N HIS A 35 -0.91 -15.38 2.16
CA HIS A 35 -1.21 -14.45 1.07
C HIS A 35 -1.11 -12.99 1.52
N PHE A 36 -1.72 -12.63 2.66
CA PHE A 36 -1.67 -11.26 3.19
C PHE A 36 -0.27 -10.86 3.66
N THR A 37 0.51 -11.79 4.25
CA THR A 37 1.92 -11.54 4.57
C THR A 37 2.73 -11.16 3.34
N LYS A 38 2.45 -11.76 2.17
CA LYS A 38 3.13 -11.38 0.92
C LYS A 38 2.81 -9.96 0.46
N GLN A 39 1.63 -9.42 0.80
CA GLN A 39 1.26 -8.05 0.41
C GLN A 39 2.09 -6.98 1.15
N LEU A 40 2.65 -7.28 2.32
CA LEU A 40 3.51 -6.35 3.06
C LEU A 40 4.80 -6.01 2.28
N GLY A 41 5.20 -6.90 1.38
CA GLY A 41 6.35 -6.71 0.51
C GLY A 41 7.66 -6.91 1.27
N LYS A 42 8.65 -6.06 0.98
CA LYS A 42 10.01 -6.19 1.52
C LYS A 42 10.12 -5.49 2.89
N PRO A 43 10.88 -6.06 3.84
CA PRO A 43 11.22 -5.36 5.07
C PRO A 43 12.08 -4.13 4.77
N LEU A 44 11.91 -3.09 5.57
CA LEU A 44 12.69 -1.86 5.52
C LEU A 44 14.07 -2.11 6.13
N THR A 45 15.04 -2.44 5.29
CA THR A 45 16.45 -2.51 5.71
C THR A 45 17.17 -1.17 5.54
N SER A 46 16.92 -0.50 4.41
CA SER A 46 17.47 0.81 4.09
C SER A 46 16.60 1.49 3.05
N VAL A 47 16.41 2.80 3.21
CA VAL A 47 15.66 3.61 2.24
C VAL A 47 16.30 3.64 0.85
N TYR A 48 17.61 3.39 0.76
CA TYR A 48 18.34 3.35 -0.52
C TYR A 48 18.15 2.04 -1.29
N ASN A 49 17.79 0.96 -0.59
CA ASN A 49 17.50 -0.34 -1.20
C ASN A 49 16.10 -0.42 -1.83
N MET A 50 15.23 0.54 -1.50
CA MET A 50 13.91 0.64 -2.08
C MET A 50 13.96 0.82 -3.60
N SER A 51 12.89 0.37 -4.25
CA SER A 51 12.70 0.57 -5.68
C SER A 51 12.70 2.05 -6.06
N LYS A 52 12.98 2.33 -7.34
CA LYS A 52 13.02 3.72 -7.83
C LYS A 52 11.70 4.47 -7.62
N PRO A 53 10.51 3.90 -7.93
CA PRO A 53 9.23 4.54 -7.63
C PRO A 53 9.06 4.93 -6.16
N ARG A 54 9.43 4.03 -5.24
CA ARG A 54 9.36 4.25 -3.79
C ARG A 54 10.28 5.38 -3.34
N ARG A 55 11.53 5.39 -3.78
CA ARG A 55 12.48 6.48 -3.46
C ARG A 55 12.03 7.83 -3.99
N ILE A 56 11.50 7.88 -5.21
CA ILE A 56 10.96 9.11 -5.80
C ILE A 56 9.81 9.65 -4.95
N LEU A 57 8.87 8.78 -4.57
CA LEU A 57 7.76 9.16 -3.71
C LEU A 57 8.27 9.65 -2.36
N LEU A 58 9.22 8.93 -1.73
CA LEU A 58 9.84 9.33 -0.47
C LEU A 58 10.45 10.74 -0.57
N ALA A 59 11.25 11.01 -1.60
CA ALA A 59 11.83 12.34 -1.79
C ALA A 59 10.76 13.44 -1.94
N MET A 60 9.67 13.18 -2.66
CA MET A 60 8.55 14.13 -2.74
C MET A 60 7.92 14.37 -1.38
N THR A 61 7.72 13.33 -0.56
CA THR A 61 7.16 13.46 0.78
C THR A 61 8.09 14.24 1.71
N MET A 62 9.41 14.01 1.62
CA MET A 62 10.42 14.74 2.39
C MET A 62 10.49 16.22 2.06
N LEU A 63 10.40 16.57 0.76
CA LEU A 63 10.33 17.97 0.32
C LEU A 63 9.04 18.62 0.84
N MET A 64 7.91 17.93 0.71
CA MET A 64 6.62 18.43 1.18
C MET A 64 6.65 18.71 2.69
N ALA A 65 7.26 17.81 3.45
CA ALA A 65 7.36 17.90 4.89
C ALA A 65 8.33 18.98 5.41
N GLN A 66 9.05 19.69 4.53
CA GLN A 66 9.78 20.91 4.92
C GLN A 66 8.86 22.12 5.18
N GLY A 67 7.58 22.02 4.80
CA GLY A 67 6.59 23.08 5.01
C GLY A 67 6.75 24.29 4.09
N ASN A 68 5.83 25.25 4.25
CA ASN A 68 5.75 26.42 3.38
C ASN A 68 6.89 27.42 3.57
N SER A 69 7.44 27.55 4.79
CA SER A 69 8.54 28.46 5.09
C SER A 69 9.79 28.19 4.22
N LYS A 70 10.06 26.92 3.93
CA LYS A 70 11.18 26.48 3.08
C LYS A 70 10.79 26.25 1.62
N ARG A 71 9.58 26.68 1.22
CA ARG A 71 8.98 26.38 -0.09
C ARG A 71 8.96 24.87 -0.41
N GLY A 72 8.72 24.04 0.61
CA GLY A 72 8.75 22.58 0.51
C GLY A 72 7.72 22.04 -0.48
N ALA A 73 6.49 22.54 -0.42
CA ALA A 73 5.42 22.17 -1.34
C ALA A 73 5.75 22.50 -2.80
N GLU A 74 6.26 23.70 -3.06
CA GLU A 74 6.69 24.13 -4.40
C GLU A 74 7.77 23.20 -4.97
N LYS A 75 8.81 22.89 -4.17
CA LYS A 75 9.87 21.95 -4.56
C LYS A 75 9.34 20.55 -4.85
N SER A 76 8.39 20.06 -4.04
CA SER A 76 7.75 18.75 -4.23
C SER A 76 6.93 18.72 -5.52
N TYR A 77 6.13 19.75 -5.79
CA TYR A 77 5.35 19.85 -7.02
C TYR A 77 6.21 20.04 -8.26
N ASP A 78 7.31 20.79 -8.18
CA ASP A 78 8.27 20.92 -9.28
C ASP A 78 8.93 19.58 -9.62
N LEU A 79 9.31 18.81 -8.61
CA LEU A 79 9.82 17.45 -8.78
C LEU A 79 8.78 16.57 -9.46
N ASN A 80 7.53 16.60 -8.97
CA ASN A 80 6.42 15.86 -9.54
C ASN A 80 6.13 16.26 -11.00
N ARG A 81 6.11 17.56 -11.32
CA ARG A 81 5.92 18.09 -12.68
C ARG A 81 7.01 17.58 -13.62
N LYS A 82 8.27 17.60 -13.20
CA LYS A 82 9.40 17.07 -13.99
C LYS A 82 9.22 15.58 -14.30
N ILE A 83 8.77 14.80 -13.31
CA ILE A 83 8.52 13.36 -13.48
C ILE A 83 7.36 13.12 -14.44
N ASN A 84 6.23 13.81 -14.24
CA ASN A 84 5.06 13.70 -15.12
C ASN A 84 5.40 14.09 -16.56
N ASN A 85 6.16 15.17 -16.77
CA ASN A 85 6.60 15.58 -18.09
C ASN A 85 7.57 14.58 -18.75
N SER A 86 8.31 13.80 -17.95
CA SER A 86 9.21 12.75 -18.42
C SER A 86 8.50 11.41 -18.67
N PHE A 87 7.32 11.21 -18.09
CA PHE A 87 6.57 9.97 -18.21
C PHE A 87 6.02 9.80 -19.63
N ARG A 88 6.23 8.62 -20.22
CA ARG A 88 5.76 8.27 -21.57
C ARG A 88 5.25 6.83 -21.57
N LEU A 89 4.02 6.64 -22.04
CA LEU A 89 3.43 5.31 -22.27
C LEU A 89 3.78 4.82 -23.69
N LYS A 90 4.86 4.06 -23.85
CA LYS A 90 5.18 3.42 -25.14
C LYS A 90 4.33 2.17 -25.35
N LYS A 91 3.15 2.33 -25.97
CA LYS A 91 2.19 1.24 -26.28
C LYS A 91 2.79 0.08 -27.11
N ARG A 92 3.81 0.34 -27.94
CA ARG A 92 4.24 -0.59 -29.01
C ARG A 92 5.30 -1.64 -28.61
N LEU A 93 5.87 -1.58 -27.41
CA LEU A 93 7.04 -2.41 -27.04
C LEU A 93 6.86 -3.23 -25.76
N ASN A 94 5.73 -3.14 -25.06
CA ASN A 94 5.58 -3.67 -23.68
C ASN A 94 6.75 -3.28 -22.72
N LYS A 95 7.57 -2.30 -23.09
CA LYS A 95 8.72 -1.83 -22.33
C LYS A 95 8.32 -0.56 -21.61
N LYS A 96 7.90 -0.71 -20.35
CA LYS A 96 7.71 0.39 -19.40
C LYS A 96 9.07 1.03 -19.15
N THR A 97 9.36 2.13 -19.84
CA THR A 97 10.68 2.77 -19.75
C THR A 97 10.54 4.15 -19.10
N PHE A 98 10.96 4.24 -17.84
CA PHE A 98 11.55 5.46 -17.30
C PHE A 98 12.91 5.64 -17.96
N LYS A 99 12.95 6.10 -19.20
CA LYS A 99 14.22 6.43 -19.88
C LYS A 99 14.08 7.85 -20.41
N PRO A 100 14.77 8.89 -19.88
CA PRO A 100 16.01 8.87 -19.09
C PRO A 100 16.08 9.82 -17.86
N PHE A 101 15.06 10.62 -17.50
CA PHE A 101 15.23 11.71 -16.52
C PHE A 101 15.16 11.29 -15.05
N VAL A 102 14.46 10.20 -14.73
CA VAL A 102 14.40 9.65 -13.36
C VAL A 102 15.74 9.10 -12.87
N ALA A 103 16.64 8.72 -13.80
CA ALA A 103 18.00 8.32 -13.48
C ALA A 103 18.92 9.51 -13.08
N LEU A 104 18.47 10.76 -13.34
CA LEU A 104 19.17 12.02 -13.06
C LEU A 104 18.58 12.79 -11.88
N LEU A 105 17.49 12.30 -11.29
CA LEU A 105 16.92 12.95 -10.13
C LEU A 105 17.86 12.75 -8.95
N ASN A 106 18.25 13.87 -8.36
CA ASN A 106 18.86 13.99 -7.04
C ASN A 106 17.94 13.48 -5.91
N THR A 107 17.08 12.48 -6.17
CA THR A 107 16.21 11.81 -5.21
C THR A 107 17.03 11.30 -4.03
N ASP A 108 18.14 10.62 -4.30
CA ASP A 108 19.02 10.11 -3.24
C ASP A 108 19.72 11.23 -2.48
N ARG A 109 20.02 12.36 -3.14
CA ARG A 109 20.56 13.55 -2.48
C ARG A 109 19.51 14.19 -1.55
N ILE A 110 18.26 14.27 -1.98
CA ILE A 110 17.14 14.78 -1.18
C ILE A 110 16.92 13.84 0.01
N ILE A 111 16.91 12.53 -0.22
CA ILE A 111 16.79 11.54 0.86
C ILE A 111 17.94 11.70 1.85
N ARG A 112 19.20 11.76 1.40
CA ARG A 112 20.36 12.00 2.28
C ARG A 112 20.23 13.27 3.10
N GLN A 113 19.68 14.33 2.52
CA GLN A 113 19.53 15.62 3.20
C GLN A 113 18.47 15.61 4.30
N TYR A 114 17.44 14.77 4.18
CA TYR A 114 16.24 14.86 5.01
C TYR A 114 15.91 13.60 5.81
N ILE A 115 16.52 12.45 5.52
CA ILE A 115 16.22 11.18 6.21
C ILE A 115 16.57 11.24 7.71
N GLU A 116 17.64 11.93 8.06
CA GLU A 116 18.10 12.09 9.45
C GLU A 116 17.25 13.10 10.24
N GLN A 117 16.26 13.75 9.62
CA GLN A 117 15.37 14.63 10.36
C GLN A 117 14.52 13.82 11.35
N PRO A 118 14.25 14.34 12.57
CA PRO A 118 13.59 13.58 13.63
C PRO A 118 12.26 12.93 13.22
N GLN A 119 11.47 13.62 12.39
CA GLN A 119 10.20 13.11 11.89
C GLN A 119 10.33 11.88 10.99
N PHE A 120 11.40 11.78 10.19
CA PHE A 120 11.64 10.63 9.32
C PHE A 120 12.41 9.52 10.03
N GLN A 121 13.33 9.87 10.94
CA GLN A 121 14.00 8.88 11.78
C GLN A 121 12.98 8.11 12.63
N ARG A 122 12.02 8.80 13.26
CA ARG A 122 10.92 8.15 13.99
C ARG A 122 10.13 7.17 13.12
N LEU A 123 9.90 7.50 11.84
CA LEU A 123 9.21 6.59 10.93
C LEU A 123 10.06 5.36 10.59
N VAL A 124 11.38 5.52 10.43
CA VAL A 124 12.30 4.40 10.23
C VAL A 124 12.29 3.47 11.45
N ASP A 125 12.26 4.03 12.65
CA ASP A 125 12.27 3.25 13.90
C ASP A 125 10.91 2.56 14.17
N LYS A 126 9.81 3.12 13.65
CA LYS A 126 8.44 2.67 13.89
C LYS A 126 7.92 1.65 12.87
N HIS A 127 8.48 1.59 11.66
CA HIS A 127 7.91 0.79 10.58
C HIS A 127 8.88 -0.28 10.05
N ALA A 128 8.44 -1.54 10.06
CA ALA A 128 9.20 -2.72 9.67
C ALA A 128 9.24 -2.95 8.15
N TYR A 129 8.26 -2.46 7.40
CA TYR A 129 8.11 -2.73 5.96
C TYR A 129 8.24 -1.46 5.12
N GLU A 130 8.77 -1.60 3.90
CA GLU A 130 8.94 -0.46 2.99
C GLU A 130 7.61 0.27 2.70
N LEU A 131 6.51 -0.48 2.54
CA LEU A 131 5.21 0.09 2.23
C LEU A 131 4.57 0.79 3.44
N THR A 132 4.72 0.25 4.65
CA THR A 132 4.16 0.86 5.86
C THR A 132 4.91 2.14 6.22
N PHE A 133 6.24 2.13 6.08
CA PHE A 133 7.07 3.32 6.17
C PHE A 133 6.66 4.41 5.16
N LEU A 134 6.42 4.05 3.91
CA LEU A 134 5.96 5.01 2.89
C LEU A 134 4.56 5.56 3.19
N THR A 135 3.67 4.74 3.76
CA THR A 135 2.36 5.22 4.24
C THR A 135 2.54 6.29 5.32
N GLY A 136 3.39 6.06 6.33
CA GLY A 136 3.69 7.07 7.35
C GLY A 136 4.36 8.34 6.79
N ALA A 137 5.23 8.18 5.78
CA ALA A 137 5.84 9.32 5.08
C ALA A 137 4.81 10.14 4.28
N ILE A 138 3.84 9.49 3.65
CA ILE A 138 2.71 10.14 2.96
C ILE A 138 1.86 10.92 3.95
N GLU A 139 1.46 10.31 5.07
CA GLU A 139 0.67 11.00 6.11
C GLU A 139 1.43 12.21 6.65
N THR A 140 2.74 12.06 6.87
CA THR A 140 3.61 13.18 7.27
C THR A 140 3.61 14.30 6.23
N ALA A 141 3.74 14.00 4.94
CA ALA A 141 3.68 14.99 3.88
C ALA A 141 2.32 15.73 3.82
N ARG A 142 1.21 15.01 4.05
CA ARG A 142 -0.13 15.57 4.02
C ARG A 142 -0.42 16.54 5.17
N LYS A 143 0.29 16.43 6.30
CA LYS A 143 0.25 17.42 7.39
C LYS A 143 0.71 18.82 6.95
N TYR A 144 1.60 18.92 5.95
CA TYR A 144 2.17 20.19 5.49
C TYR A 144 1.50 20.75 4.23
N GLY A 145 0.60 20.00 3.59
CA GLY A 145 -0.21 20.48 2.48
C GLY A 145 -0.79 19.35 1.63
N LYS A 146 -1.38 19.71 0.48
CA LYS A 146 -2.17 18.77 -0.32
C LYS A 146 -1.31 17.82 -1.19
N PHE A 147 -0.94 16.67 -0.64
CA PHE A 147 -0.19 15.66 -1.39
C PHE A 147 -1.11 14.68 -2.13
N PHE A 148 -1.57 15.09 -3.32
CA PHE A 148 -2.57 14.35 -4.11
C PHE A 148 -2.01 13.10 -4.80
N THR A 149 -2.80 12.02 -4.77
CA THR A 149 -2.53 10.78 -5.51
C THR A 149 -2.67 10.96 -7.01
N SER A 150 -3.59 11.82 -7.47
CA SER A 150 -3.84 12.12 -8.89
C SER A 150 -2.61 12.66 -9.63
N HIS A 151 -1.76 13.44 -8.95
CA HIS A 151 -0.51 13.96 -9.51
C HIS A 151 0.58 12.88 -9.69
N ASN A 152 0.35 11.66 -9.18
CA ASN A 152 1.33 10.58 -9.15
C ASN A 152 0.86 9.33 -9.91
N TYR A 153 -0.02 9.51 -10.91
CA TYR A 153 -0.63 8.42 -11.69
C TYR A 153 0.38 7.49 -12.37
N TRP A 154 1.62 7.94 -12.60
CA TRP A 154 2.70 7.13 -13.14
C TRP A 154 2.99 5.91 -12.26
N ILE A 155 2.80 6.00 -10.93
CA ILE A 155 3.07 4.91 -9.98
C ILE A 155 2.26 3.66 -10.34
N LYS A 156 0.99 3.81 -10.70
CA LYS A 156 0.10 2.71 -11.10
C LYS A 156 0.70 1.81 -12.17
N TYR A 157 1.52 2.37 -13.06
CA TYR A 157 2.14 1.62 -14.15
C TYR A 157 3.40 0.86 -13.71
N PHE A 158 4.10 1.30 -12.68
CA PHE A 158 5.35 0.68 -12.22
C PHE A 158 5.13 -0.26 -11.03
N GLU A 159 4.39 0.21 -10.02
CA GLU A 159 4.15 -0.52 -8.78
C GLU A 159 2.70 -0.37 -8.33
N ARG A 160 1.94 -1.44 -8.52
CA ARG A 160 0.52 -1.50 -8.20
C ARG A 160 0.28 -1.46 -6.69
N ASP A 161 1.10 -2.18 -5.93
CA ASP A 161 0.99 -2.23 -4.47
C ASP A 161 1.29 -0.86 -3.84
N LEU A 162 2.29 -0.14 -4.37
CA LEU A 162 2.58 1.23 -3.94
C LEU A 162 1.41 2.18 -4.26
N TRP A 163 0.82 2.05 -5.45
CA TRP A 163 -0.31 2.87 -5.87
C TRP A 163 -1.52 2.71 -4.93
N PHE A 164 -1.92 1.47 -4.63
CA PHE A 164 -3.07 1.25 -3.75
C PHE A 164 -2.77 1.58 -2.29
N SER A 165 -1.55 1.32 -1.81
CA SER A 165 -1.11 1.75 -0.48
C SER A 165 -1.17 3.27 -0.33
N PHE A 166 -0.74 4.02 -1.36
CA PHE A 166 -0.85 5.48 -1.38
C PHE A 166 -2.31 5.95 -1.44
N HIS A 167 -3.14 5.29 -2.24
CA HIS A 167 -4.56 5.64 -2.37
C HIS A 167 -5.38 5.45 -1.11
N GLN A 168 -5.13 4.38 -0.36
CA GLN A 168 -5.87 4.06 0.86
C GLN A 168 -5.31 4.75 2.12
N THR A 169 -4.20 5.49 2.00
CA THR A 169 -3.63 6.25 3.12
C THR A 169 -4.67 7.27 3.60
N GLU A 170 -4.95 7.32 4.90
CA GLU A 170 -6.02 8.11 5.54
C GLU A 170 -7.48 7.77 5.14
N SER A 171 -7.68 6.72 4.34
CA SER A 171 -9.04 6.24 4.01
C SER A 171 -9.59 5.36 5.15
N PRO A 172 -10.90 5.42 5.44
CA PRO A 172 -11.55 4.51 6.38
C PRO A 172 -11.59 3.07 5.87
N THR A 173 -11.51 2.87 4.55
CA THR A 173 -11.52 1.55 3.89
C THR A 173 -10.26 1.35 3.05
N CYS A 174 -9.90 0.08 2.82
CA CYS A 174 -8.70 -0.30 2.08
C CYS A 174 -9.02 -1.15 0.85
N TRP A 175 -8.10 -1.18 -0.10
CA TRP A 175 -8.16 -2.09 -1.23
C TRP A 175 -7.67 -3.46 -0.79
N VAL A 176 -8.40 -4.53 -1.14
CA VAL A 176 -8.06 -5.91 -0.74
C VAL A 176 -6.66 -6.33 -1.22
N GLU A 177 -6.16 -5.73 -2.31
CA GLU A 177 -4.80 -5.99 -2.85
C GLU A 177 -3.67 -5.52 -1.92
N THR A 178 -3.94 -4.53 -1.06
CA THR A 178 -2.96 -3.92 -0.15
C THR A 178 -3.52 -3.76 1.27
N SER A 179 -4.54 -4.52 1.62
CA SER A 179 -5.23 -4.39 2.91
C SER A 179 -4.36 -4.83 4.07
N ALA A 180 -3.42 -5.76 3.85
CA ALA A 180 -2.44 -6.16 4.86
C ALA A 180 -1.51 -5.00 5.22
N VAL A 181 -1.08 -4.20 4.25
CA VAL A 181 -0.24 -3.01 4.48
C VAL A 181 -0.96 -2.04 5.41
N ARG A 182 -2.25 -1.80 5.19
CA ARG A 182 -3.06 -0.94 6.06
C ARG A 182 -3.21 -1.52 7.46
N GLY A 183 -3.55 -2.81 7.56
CA GLY A 183 -3.71 -3.49 8.84
C GLY A 183 -2.44 -3.48 9.68
N HIS A 184 -1.30 -3.78 9.05
CA HIS A 184 0.00 -3.78 9.69
C HIS A 184 0.46 -2.37 10.08
N TYR A 185 0.29 -1.37 9.19
CA TYR A 185 0.57 0.03 9.50
C TYR A 185 -0.23 0.50 10.73
N LEU A 186 -1.51 0.14 10.84
CA LEU A 186 -2.33 0.50 12.00
C LEU A 186 -1.85 -0.15 13.30
N TRP A 187 -1.30 -1.37 13.22
CA TRP A 187 -0.70 -2.03 14.37
C TRP A 187 0.58 -1.32 14.81
N GLU A 188 1.50 -1.05 13.88
CA GLU A 188 2.72 -0.27 14.14
C GLU A 188 2.37 1.13 14.69
N GLU A 189 1.33 1.78 14.15
CA GLU A 189 0.83 3.05 14.64
C GLU A 189 0.35 3.00 16.08
N LYS A 190 -0.34 1.92 16.46
CA LYS A 190 -0.88 1.69 17.79
C LYS A 190 0.19 1.31 18.81
N THR A 191 1.19 0.53 18.42
CA THR A 191 2.24 0.03 19.33
C THR A 191 3.45 0.94 19.40
N GLU A 192 3.59 1.89 18.47
CA GLU A 192 4.74 2.80 18.37
C GLU A 192 6.10 2.10 18.20
N ILE A 193 6.09 0.85 17.74
CA ILE A 193 7.29 0.05 17.48
C ILE A 193 7.21 -0.62 16.12
N SER A 194 8.37 -0.86 15.52
CA SER A 194 8.52 -1.70 14.33
C SER A 194 8.16 -3.15 14.64
N LEU A 195 7.22 -3.72 13.87
CA LEU A 195 6.73 -5.08 14.03
C LEU A 195 7.25 -5.96 12.88
N GLU A 196 8.37 -6.64 13.07
CA GLU A 196 8.91 -7.55 12.05
C GLU A 196 7.93 -8.68 11.70
N GLU A 197 7.19 -9.15 12.70
CA GLU A 197 6.16 -10.17 12.51
C GLU A 197 4.90 -9.59 11.86
N ALA A 198 4.51 -10.17 10.72
CA ALA A 198 3.38 -9.76 9.91
C ALA A 198 2.02 -9.85 10.65
N GLN A 199 1.57 -8.71 11.18
CA GLN A 199 0.22 -8.55 11.73
C GLN A 199 -0.84 -8.45 10.63
N VAL A 200 -1.49 -9.59 10.29
CA VAL A 200 -2.48 -9.67 9.19
C VAL A 200 -3.87 -10.16 9.62
N ASP A 201 -4.06 -10.45 10.90
CA ASP A 201 -5.29 -11.08 11.40
C ASP A 201 -6.51 -10.17 11.33
N THR A 202 -6.30 -8.88 11.59
CA THR A 202 -7.32 -7.85 11.42
C THR A 202 -7.76 -7.73 9.95
N THR A 203 -6.83 -7.91 9.02
CA THR A 203 -7.13 -7.92 7.59
C THR A 203 -7.93 -9.15 7.18
N ILE A 204 -7.58 -10.33 7.69
CA ILE A 204 -8.32 -11.58 7.46
C ILE A 204 -9.74 -11.47 8.00
N LEU A 205 -9.88 -10.99 9.23
CA LEU A 205 -11.18 -10.75 9.85
C LEU A 205 -12.00 -9.77 9.01
N GLY A 206 -11.43 -8.63 8.60
CA GLY A 206 -12.11 -7.65 7.75
C GLY A 206 -12.60 -8.23 6.43
N LEU A 207 -11.80 -9.08 5.76
CA LEU A 207 -12.22 -9.78 4.55
C LEU A 207 -13.37 -10.77 4.84
N LYS A 208 -13.27 -11.56 5.92
CA LYS A 208 -14.32 -12.50 6.33
C LYS A 208 -15.63 -11.77 6.60
N THR A 209 -15.59 -10.71 7.40
CA THR A 209 -16.75 -9.87 7.72
C THR A 209 -17.38 -9.28 6.45
N PHE A 210 -16.58 -8.71 5.55
CA PHE A 210 -17.08 -8.11 4.31
C PHE A 210 -17.79 -9.13 3.41
N MET A 211 -17.16 -10.28 3.15
CA MET A 211 -17.74 -11.29 2.25
C MET A 211 -18.97 -12.01 2.83
N THR A 212 -19.03 -12.14 4.16
CA THR A 212 -20.08 -12.88 4.86
C THR A 212 -21.27 -12.01 5.27
N ILE A 213 -21.02 -10.77 5.73
CA ILE A 213 -22.06 -9.89 6.27
C ILE A 213 -22.50 -8.87 5.22
N THR A 214 -21.56 -8.18 4.59
CA THR A 214 -21.88 -7.09 3.65
C THR A 214 -22.34 -7.62 2.31
N GLU A 215 -21.59 -8.56 1.74
CA GLU A 215 -21.82 -9.05 0.38
C GLU A 215 -22.59 -10.38 0.34
N ASN A 216 -22.70 -11.10 1.47
CA ASN A 216 -23.48 -12.35 1.62
C ASN A 216 -23.15 -13.45 0.59
N TRP A 217 -21.87 -13.55 0.16
CA TRP A 217 -21.41 -14.59 -0.78
C TRP A 217 -21.04 -15.90 -0.08
N ILE A 218 -20.94 -15.89 1.25
CA ILE A 218 -20.46 -17.00 2.07
C ILE A 218 -21.54 -17.36 3.08
N TYR A 219 -21.79 -18.65 3.24
CA TYR A 219 -22.77 -19.15 4.21
C TYR A 219 -22.25 -18.98 5.65
N GLN A 220 -23.03 -18.34 6.51
CA GLN A 220 -22.59 -17.89 7.85
C GLN A 220 -22.35 -18.99 8.87
N LYS A 221 -22.96 -20.17 8.71
CA LYS A 221 -23.10 -21.19 9.77
C LYS A 221 -21.77 -21.80 10.25
N GLU A 222 -20.67 -21.59 9.53
CA GLU A 222 -19.35 -22.20 9.81
C GLU A 222 -18.20 -21.19 10.06
N TYR A 223 -18.41 -19.86 9.92
CA TYR A 223 -17.28 -18.91 9.82
C TYR A 223 -17.23 -17.79 10.88
N LEU A 224 -18.21 -17.72 11.78
CA LEU A 224 -18.29 -16.70 12.84
C LEU A 224 -18.21 -17.28 14.27
N SER A 225 -18.02 -18.60 14.40
CA SER A 225 -17.66 -19.28 15.65
C SER A 225 -16.16 -19.27 15.85
#